data_AF-A0A7W2TTJ1-F1
#
_entry.id   AF-A0A7W2TTJ1-F1
#
_cell.length_a   1.000
_cell.length_b   1.000
_cell.length_c   1.000
_cell.angle_alpha   90.00
_cell.angle_beta   90.00
_cell.angle_gamma   90.00
#
_symmetry.space_group_name_H-M   'P 1'
#
loop_
_entity.id
_entity.type
_entity.pdbx_description
1 polymer ?
#
loop_
_entity_poly.entity_id
_entity_poly.type
_entity_poly.pdbx_seq_one_letter_code
_entity_poly.pdbx_strand_id
1 'polypeptide(L)'
;MSDEPIISYSFSLGEQNPSPSPSVSAEETASPRPGNHIELYAVDQYESFNLADGVLLVGKNTGGQLFIAQEVALVLPHCTVFRTLDQHAKHLVSIFPQLGGNVDDALRVLMSVRDAGLFISADQICAEINQAAAEPAPRDRSKVFIITCDRPAAVQRLLESMLANAKLARQKQLYLIDDSRDASNASLNRAAVEQFNLLCPVPVNYVGSAEQQSLINHLISAMPNDREAIEFLLTREPWGKLKTYGRARTLCLLLSVGDRCVVMDDDVLCLALQQSDTSAAARFSNGMAEAHFYRDLQEWQGRWQKAEFDPLLGHTRCLGMGLAEALTDLGLAELQPQQLEGVSALPFLGFNANTPVLVTQSGTVGDPGTANNAWLANMSLNSIKEMLATPGGLMNALATRQCWVGHPQAVVLKRAVMSQVTGLDNRHLLPPYFPAMRGEDQLFGAMLEFLMPDSAVLEYDWAVPHLPLEERQGNRSGDSVVPRGGLQLLSSYLAEGKPSDRSLDLGTRLSLLAARLESLAALSTQGLQACFRSNLTRRQALMLQTLNDRLQDSAVLDESWQQYLQSNAQDCMAALQQVTSLSDLPQVPEHWNNERVADEIRRCAKYFARALLAWPKMRELASQFEL
;
A
#
# COMPACT_ATOMS: atom_id res chain seq x y z
N MET A 1 -47.31 25.39 -30.94
CA MET A 1 -47.76 24.20 -31.70
C MET A 1 -46.50 23.56 -32.25
N SER A 2 -45.78 22.80 -31.42
CA SER A 2 -46.03 21.41 -31.00
C SER A 2 -45.73 20.44 -32.14
N ASP A 3 -44.66 19.65 -31.97
CA ASP A 3 -44.63 18.20 -32.25
C ASP A 3 -43.31 17.64 -31.68
N GLU A 4 -43.37 17.22 -30.42
CA GLU A 4 -42.40 16.31 -29.80
C GLU A 4 -42.85 14.86 -30.05
N PRO A 5 -41.96 13.91 -30.37
CA PRO A 5 -42.28 12.51 -30.25
C PRO A 5 -42.07 12.05 -28.80
N ILE A 6 -43.17 11.85 -28.08
CA ILE A 6 -43.23 11.11 -26.82
C ILE A 6 -42.92 9.65 -27.12
N ILE A 7 -41.73 9.19 -26.75
CA ILE A 7 -41.41 7.75 -26.75
C ILE A 7 -41.89 7.17 -25.42
N SER A 8 -42.95 6.37 -25.52
CA SER A 8 -43.55 5.60 -24.42
C SER A 8 -42.71 4.35 -24.15
N TYR A 9 -42.13 4.23 -22.95
CA TYR A 9 -41.49 3.00 -22.47
C TYR A 9 -42.56 2.03 -21.98
N SER A 10 -42.82 0.97 -22.74
CA SER A 10 -43.65 -0.15 -22.31
C SER A 10 -42.76 -1.35 -21.98
N PHE A 11 -42.75 -1.74 -20.70
CA PHE A 11 -42.12 -2.95 -20.21
C PHE A 11 -43.09 -4.12 -20.44
N SER A 12 -42.72 -5.07 -21.29
CA SER A 12 -43.47 -6.33 -21.43
C SER A 12 -42.80 -7.41 -20.58
N LEU A 13 -43.38 -7.67 -19.40
CA LEU A 13 -43.14 -8.88 -18.62
C LEU A 13 -43.99 -10.00 -19.24
N GLY A 14 -43.36 -11.10 -19.64
CA GLY A 14 -44.07 -12.33 -20.00
C GLY A 14 -44.84 -12.87 -18.80
N GLU A 15 -46.15 -13.00 -18.95
CA GLU A 15 -47.08 -13.48 -17.92
C GLU A 15 -46.77 -14.92 -17.49
N GLN A 16 -46.72 -15.14 -16.17
CA GLN A 16 -46.88 -16.43 -15.52
C GLN A 16 -48.37 -16.76 -15.34
N ASN A 17 -48.69 -18.06 -15.22
CA ASN A 17 -50.00 -18.57 -14.79
C ASN A 17 -49.78 -19.74 -13.79
N PRO A 18 -50.75 -20.07 -12.91
CA PRO A 18 -50.72 -19.60 -11.53
C PRO A 18 -50.64 -20.72 -10.47
N SER A 19 -50.27 -20.31 -9.25
CA SER A 19 -50.32 -21.09 -8.00
C SER A 19 -51.75 -21.45 -7.55
N PRO A 20 -51.94 -22.51 -6.73
CA PRO A 20 -53.05 -22.62 -5.81
C PRO A 20 -52.67 -22.15 -4.38
N SER A 21 -53.63 -21.49 -3.73
CA SER A 21 -53.55 -20.83 -2.41
C SER A 21 -53.81 -21.80 -1.21
N PRO A 22 -53.90 -21.34 0.06
CA PRO A 22 -53.13 -21.91 1.17
C PRO A 22 -53.94 -22.81 2.11
N SER A 23 -53.26 -23.71 2.83
CA SER A 23 -53.81 -24.37 4.02
C SER A 23 -53.17 -23.80 5.29
N VAL A 24 -54.04 -23.33 6.18
CA VAL A 24 -53.72 -22.86 7.53
C VAL A 24 -53.75 -24.07 8.47
N SER A 25 -52.67 -24.32 9.21
CA SER A 25 -52.77 -25.01 10.50
C SER A 25 -51.49 -24.94 11.33
N ALA A 26 -51.72 -24.48 12.58
CA ALA A 26 -51.08 -24.81 13.85
C ALA A 26 -49.65 -24.30 14.15
N GLU A 27 -49.63 -23.45 15.19
CA GLU A 27 -48.48 -23.07 16.01
C GLU A 27 -47.79 -24.30 16.61
N GLU A 28 -46.50 -24.45 16.36
CA GLU A 28 -45.60 -25.23 17.19
C GLU A 28 -44.36 -24.41 17.54
N THR A 29 -44.05 -24.40 18.83
CA THR A 29 -43.04 -23.62 19.53
C THR A 29 -41.64 -23.84 18.98
N ALA A 30 -41.07 -22.82 18.31
CA ALA A 30 -39.70 -22.83 17.82
C ALA A 30 -38.74 -22.13 18.80
N SER A 31 -37.70 -22.87 19.18
CA SER A 31 -36.48 -22.49 19.90
C SER A 31 -35.80 -21.21 19.36
N PRO A 32 -34.87 -20.58 20.10
CA PRO A 32 -34.41 -19.22 19.82
C PRO A 32 -33.70 -19.11 18.47
N ARG A 33 -34.06 -18.08 17.69
CA ARG A 33 -33.48 -17.78 16.37
C ARG A 33 -31.97 -17.49 16.49
N PRO A 34 -31.11 -18.08 15.63
CA PRO A 34 -29.73 -17.64 15.49
C PRO A 34 -29.69 -16.22 14.91
N GLY A 35 -28.71 -15.42 15.34
CA GLY A 35 -28.53 -14.04 14.89
C GLY A 35 -28.48 -13.92 13.36
N ASN A 36 -29.01 -12.83 12.82
CA ASN A 36 -29.05 -12.56 11.38
C ASN A 36 -27.67 -12.77 10.73
N HIS A 37 -27.50 -13.87 10.01
CA HIS A 37 -26.36 -14.08 9.12
C HIS A 37 -26.47 -13.08 7.96
N ILE A 38 -25.51 -12.17 7.84
CA ILE A 38 -25.47 -11.18 6.77
C ILE A 38 -24.58 -11.74 5.66
N GLU A 39 -25.19 -12.08 4.52
CA GLU A 39 -24.44 -12.53 3.34
C GLU A 39 -23.86 -11.32 2.59
N LEU A 40 -22.54 -11.32 2.43
CA LEU A 40 -21.82 -10.26 1.70
C LEU A 40 -21.21 -10.83 0.42
N TYR A 41 -21.37 -10.07 -0.67
CA TYR A 41 -20.93 -10.46 -2.00
C TYR A 41 -20.10 -9.37 -2.65
N ALA A 42 -19.16 -9.78 -3.49
CA ALA A 42 -18.41 -8.91 -4.40
C ALA A 42 -18.29 -9.58 -5.77
N VAL A 43 -18.35 -8.81 -6.85
CA VAL A 43 -18.21 -9.33 -8.21
C VAL A 43 -16.79 -9.90 -8.40
N ASP A 44 -16.72 -11.10 -8.97
CA ASP A 44 -15.46 -11.77 -9.34
C ASP A 44 -14.77 -11.03 -10.51
N GLN A 45 -13.52 -11.38 -10.80
CA GLN A 45 -12.95 -11.10 -12.10
C GLN A 45 -13.70 -11.87 -13.18
N TYR A 46 -14.04 -11.19 -14.28
CA TYR A 46 -14.69 -11.80 -15.43
C TYR A 46 -14.09 -11.30 -16.74
N GLU A 47 -14.27 -12.07 -17.80
CA GLU A 47 -14.08 -11.62 -19.18
C GLU A 47 -15.41 -11.23 -19.78
N SER A 48 -15.39 -10.17 -20.60
CA SER A 48 -16.58 -9.64 -21.27
C SER A 48 -16.44 -9.78 -22.78
N PHE A 49 -17.42 -10.41 -23.42
CA PHE A 49 -17.49 -10.58 -24.86
C PHE A 49 -18.72 -9.85 -25.40
N ASN A 50 -18.50 -8.78 -26.18
CA ASN A 50 -19.57 -8.01 -26.80
C ASN A 50 -20.18 -8.81 -27.96
N LEU A 51 -21.50 -8.98 -27.94
CA LEU A 51 -22.31 -9.65 -28.96
C LEU A 51 -23.37 -8.68 -29.49
N ALA A 52 -24.04 -9.03 -30.58
CA ALA A 52 -24.98 -8.13 -31.27
C ALA A 52 -26.10 -7.59 -30.33
N ASP A 53 -26.60 -8.44 -29.44
CA ASP A 53 -27.75 -8.14 -28.59
C ASP A 53 -27.40 -8.06 -27.08
N GLY A 54 -26.11 -7.96 -26.72
CA GLY A 54 -25.70 -7.93 -25.32
C GLY A 54 -24.23 -8.26 -25.07
N VAL A 55 -23.90 -8.62 -23.84
CA VAL A 55 -22.54 -8.97 -23.40
C VAL A 55 -22.59 -10.33 -22.70
N LEU A 56 -21.75 -11.26 -23.15
CA LEU A 56 -21.48 -12.50 -22.42
C LEU A 56 -20.37 -12.24 -21.41
N LEU A 57 -20.67 -12.49 -20.13
CA LEU A 57 -19.69 -12.47 -19.06
C LEU A 57 -19.27 -13.90 -18.71
N VAL A 58 -17.97 -14.09 -18.48
CA VAL A 58 -17.39 -15.37 -18.04
C VAL A 58 -16.52 -15.12 -16.81
N GLY A 59 -16.93 -15.65 -15.66
CA GLY A 59 -16.18 -15.56 -14.39
C GLY A 59 -14.88 -16.33 -14.47
N LYS A 60 -13.77 -15.69 -14.08
CA LYS A 60 -12.42 -16.27 -14.19
C LYS A 60 -12.16 -17.36 -13.17
N ASN A 61 -12.67 -17.20 -11.94
CA ASN A 61 -12.42 -18.17 -10.88
C ASN A 61 -13.57 -19.16 -10.73
N THR A 62 -14.80 -18.71 -10.98
CA THR A 62 -16.01 -19.55 -10.85
C THR A 62 -16.34 -20.33 -12.12
N GLY A 63 -15.88 -19.87 -13.29
CA GLY A 63 -16.33 -20.38 -14.60
C GLY A 63 -17.78 -20.04 -14.94
N GLY A 64 -18.47 -19.29 -14.08
CA GLY A 64 -19.87 -18.88 -14.25
C GLY A 64 -20.06 -18.06 -15.52
N GLN A 65 -21.19 -18.22 -16.20
CA GLN A 65 -21.47 -17.52 -17.44
C GLN A 65 -22.85 -16.88 -17.41
N LEU A 66 -22.94 -15.64 -17.89
CA LEU A 66 -24.21 -14.93 -17.99
C LEU A 66 -24.23 -14.00 -19.20
N PHE A 67 -25.28 -14.11 -20.01
CA PHE A 67 -25.57 -13.15 -21.08
C PHE A 67 -26.49 -12.05 -20.53
N ILE A 68 -26.04 -10.80 -20.63
CA ILE A 68 -26.75 -9.63 -20.08
C ILE A 68 -26.80 -8.48 -21.07
N ALA A 69 -27.68 -7.51 -20.80
CA ALA A 69 -27.69 -6.24 -21.52
C ALA A 69 -26.40 -5.44 -21.27
N GLN A 70 -26.02 -4.58 -22.23
CA GLN A 70 -24.78 -3.79 -22.16
C GLN A 70 -24.76 -2.86 -20.95
N GLU A 71 -25.91 -2.28 -20.61
CA GLU A 71 -26.08 -1.38 -19.47
C GLU A 71 -25.77 -2.08 -18.15
N VAL A 72 -26.15 -3.35 -18.01
CA VAL A 72 -25.83 -4.14 -16.80
C VAL A 72 -24.33 -4.43 -16.75
N ALA A 73 -23.70 -4.74 -17.88
CA ALA A 73 -22.26 -4.98 -17.94
C ALA A 73 -21.44 -3.74 -17.54
N LEU A 74 -21.93 -2.55 -17.85
CA LEU A 74 -21.28 -1.28 -17.51
C LEU A 74 -21.29 -0.96 -16.01
N VAL A 75 -22.28 -1.45 -15.26
CA VAL A 75 -22.41 -1.12 -13.83
C VAL A 75 -21.74 -2.14 -12.89
N LEU A 76 -21.52 -3.39 -13.34
CA LEU A 76 -20.91 -4.45 -12.52
C LEU A 76 -19.50 -4.14 -11.97
N PRO A 77 -18.62 -3.38 -12.65
CA PRO A 77 -17.33 -2.98 -12.08
C PRO A 77 -17.45 -2.18 -10.76
N HIS A 78 -18.62 -1.60 -10.46
CA HIS A 78 -18.89 -0.87 -9.22
C HIS A 78 -19.31 -1.79 -8.06
N CYS A 79 -19.46 -3.09 -8.30
CA CYS A 79 -19.89 -4.09 -7.32
C CYS A 79 -18.73 -4.96 -6.80
N THR A 80 -17.47 -4.49 -6.89
CA THR A 80 -16.25 -5.24 -6.51
C THR A 80 -15.94 -5.23 -5.01
N VAL A 81 -16.73 -4.52 -4.22
CA VAL A 81 -16.60 -4.37 -2.76
C VAL A 81 -17.63 -5.26 -2.05
N PHE A 82 -17.24 -5.96 -0.98
CA PHE A 82 -18.16 -6.78 -0.20
C PHE A 82 -19.28 -5.94 0.43
N ARG A 83 -20.50 -6.21 -0.02
CA ARG A 83 -21.76 -5.64 0.47
C ARG A 83 -22.86 -6.67 0.34
N THR A 84 -23.97 -6.48 1.06
CA THR A 84 -25.21 -7.19 0.73
C THR A 84 -25.68 -6.81 -0.68
N LEU A 85 -26.46 -7.67 -1.33
CA LEU A 85 -27.01 -7.35 -2.66
C LEU A 85 -27.91 -6.10 -2.63
N ASP A 86 -28.65 -5.88 -1.54
CA ASP A 86 -29.46 -4.68 -1.33
C ASP A 86 -28.59 -3.41 -1.23
N GLN A 87 -27.50 -3.45 -0.47
CA GLN A 87 -26.54 -2.34 -0.42
C GLN A 87 -25.89 -2.07 -1.78
N HIS A 88 -25.57 -3.11 -2.57
CA HIS A 88 -25.11 -2.94 -3.95
C HIS A 88 -26.16 -2.26 -4.83
N ALA A 89 -27.41 -2.72 -4.79
CA ALA A 89 -28.49 -2.13 -5.57
C ALA A 89 -28.68 -0.64 -5.22
N LYS A 90 -28.69 -0.29 -3.93
CA LYS A 90 -28.75 1.10 -3.45
C LYS A 90 -27.56 1.92 -3.93
N HIS A 91 -26.35 1.36 -3.85
CA HIS A 91 -25.14 2.02 -4.32
C HIS A 91 -25.21 2.31 -5.83
N LEU A 92 -25.57 1.32 -6.64
CA LEU A 92 -25.71 1.49 -8.10
C LEU A 92 -26.73 2.57 -8.45
N VAL A 93 -27.89 2.56 -7.81
CA VAL A 93 -28.93 3.59 -8.04
C VAL A 93 -28.43 4.99 -7.65
N SER A 94 -27.57 5.11 -6.64
CA SER A 94 -27.03 6.40 -6.23
C SER A 94 -26.01 7.00 -7.22
N ILE A 95 -25.25 6.15 -7.92
CA ILE A 95 -24.19 6.59 -8.85
C ILE A 95 -24.63 6.55 -10.33
N PHE A 96 -25.72 5.85 -10.65
CA PHE A 96 -26.31 5.78 -11.99
C PHE A 96 -27.76 6.29 -11.99
N PRO A 97 -27.97 7.62 -12.15
CA PRO A 97 -29.31 8.21 -12.20
C PRO A 97 -30.22 7.61 -13.29
N GLN A 98 -29.64 7.01 -14.34
CA GLN A 98 -30.37 6.35 -15.42
C GLN A 98 -31.19 5.14 -14.92
N LEU A 99 -30.86 4.58 -13.75
CA LEU A 99 -31.63 3.51 -13.11
C LEU A 99 -32.94 4.01 -12.48
N GLY A 100 -33.22 5.32 -12.52
CA GLY A 100 -34.52 5.90 -12.19
C GLY A 100 -34.96 5.68 -10.73
N GLY A 101 -34.03 5.42 -9.81
CA GLY A 101 -34.36 5.13 -8.41
C GLY A 101 -34.78 3.68 -8.14
N ASN A 102 -34.80 2.80 -9.13
CA ASN A 102 -35.40 1.46 -8.99
C ASN A 102 -34.43 0.44 -8.37
N VAL A 103 -34.39 0.42 -7.04
CA VAL A 103 -33.55 -0.51 -6.25
C VAL A 103 -33.99 -1.97 -6.43
N ASP A 104 -35.30 -2.24 -6.51
CA ASP A 104 -35.83 -3.61 -6.58
C ASP A 104 -35.45 -4.31 -7.90
N ASP A 105 -35.48 -3.58 -9.02
CA ASP A 105 -35.04 -4.11 -10.31
C ASP A 105 -33.55 -4.38 -10.34
N ALA A 106 -32.74 -3.43 -9.84
CA ALA A 106 -31.30 -3.61 -9.70
C ALA A 106 -30.98 -4.83 -8.83
N LEU A 107 -31.69 -5.02 -7.72
CA LEU A 107 -31.54 -6.18 -6.85
C LEU A 107 -31.84 -7.49 -7.58
N ARG A 108 -32.94 -7.58 -8.34
CA ARG A 108 -33.28 -8.78 -9.13
C ARG A 108 -32.19 -9.13 -10.16
N VAL A 109 -31.62 -8.13 -10.81
CA VAL A 109 -30.51 -8.33 -11.75
C VAL A 109 -29.27 -8.85 -11.02
N LEU A 110 -28.91 -8.25 -9.88
CA LEU A 110 -27.75 -8.68 -9.09
C LEU A 110 -27.92 -10.11 -8.54
N MET A 111 -29.15 -10.51 -8.17
CA MET A 111 -29.46 -11.90 -7.80
C MET A 111 -29.18 -12.86 -8.98
N SER A 112 -29.63 -12.54 -10.19
CA SER A 112 -29.33 -13.35 -11.38
C SER A 112 -27.83 -13.45 -11.67
N VAL A 113 -27.09 -12.36 -11.47
CA VAL A 113 -25.61 -12.34 -11.61
C VAL A 113 -24.94 -13.23 -10.56
N ARG A 114 -25.44 -13.22 -9.30
CA ARG A 114 -24.97 -14.11 -8.24
C ARG A 114 -25.27 -15.57 -8.57
N ASP A 115 -26.49 -15.86 -8.97
CA ASP A 115 -26.94 -17.23 -9.25
C ASP A 115 -26.22 -17.83 -10.46
N ALA A 116 -25.74 -16.97 -11.38
CA ALA A 116 -24.87 -17.36 -12.48
C ALA A 116 -23.39 -17.57 -12.08
N GLY A 117 -23.04 -17.36 -10.80
CA GLY A 117 -21.70 -17.56 -10.27
C GLY A 117 -20.73 -16.41 -10.54
N LEU A 118 -21.19 -15.19 -10.81
CA LEU A 118 -20.30 -14.04 -11.07
C LEU A 118 -20.00 -13.22 -9.79
N PHE A 119 -20.59 -13.61 -8.66
CA PHE A 119 -20.26 -13.08 -7.33
C PHE A 119 -19.47 -14.09 -6.51
N ILE A 120 -18.58 -13.57 -5.68
CA ILE A 120 -17.87 -14.30 -4.63
C ILE A 120 -18.51 -13.94 -3.29
N SER A 121 -18.74 -14.94 -2.45
CA SER A 121 -19.20 -14.73 -1.07
C SER A 121 -18.02 -14.44 -0.14
N ALA A 122 -18.21 -13.51 0.80
CA ALA A 122 -17.29 -13.31 1.91
C ALA A 122 -17.09 -14.60 2.72
N ASP A 123 -18.14 -15.43 2.87
CA ASP A 123 -18.08 -16.72 3.56
C ASP A 123 -17.05 -17.66 2.94
N GLN A 124 -16.90 -17.62 1.62
CA GLN A 124 -15.92 -18.45 0.92
C GLN A 124 -14.49 -18.04 1.31
N ILE A 125 -14.20 -16.73 1.38
CA ILE A 125 -12.89 -16.24 1.81
C ILE A 125 -12.66 -16.55 3.29
N CYS A 126 -13.66 -16.33 4.14
CA CYS A 126 -13.61 -16.71 5.55
C CYS A 126 -13.30 -18.19 5.72
N ALA A 127 -13.98 -19.07 4.98
CA ALA A 127 -13.75 -20.51 5.03
C ALA A 127 -12.31 -20.88 4.66
N GLU A 128 -11.74 -20.32 3.59
CA GLU A 128 -10.35 -20.58 3.18
C GLU A 128 -9.31 -20.09 4.21
N ILE A 129 -9.57 -18.94 4.85
CA ILE A 129 -8.68 -18.36 5.86
C ILE A 129 -8.81 -19.07 7.20
N ASN A 130 -10.01 -19.49 7.59
CA ASN A 130 -10.28 -20.15 8.88
C ASN A 130 -9.93 -21.65 8.88
N GLN A 131 -9.46 -22.21 7.76
CA GLN A 131 -8.90 -23.55 7.76
C GLN A 131 -7.76 -23.67 8.78
N ALA A 132 -7.52 -24.89 9.26
CA ALA A 132 -6.39 -25.14 10.15
C ALA A 132 -5.09 -24.71 9.45
N ALA A 133 -4.37 -23.77 10.08
CA ALA A 133 -3.05 -23.40 9.63
C ALA A 133 -2.12 -24.62 9.65
N ALA A 134 -1.08 -24.57 8.82
CA ALA A 134 0.09 -25.42 8.99
C ALA A 134 0.72 -25.21 10.39
N GLU A 135 1.75 -25.98 10.72
CA GLU A 135 2.46 -25.83 11.99
C GLU A 135 2.87 -24.36 12.24
N PRO A 136 2.74 -23.87 13.50
CA PRO A 136 3.04 -22.48 13.83
C PRO A 136 4.43 -22.05 13.37
N ALA A 137 4.53 -20.83 12.83
CA ALA A 137 5.80 -20.34 12.33
C ALA A 137 6.82 -20.16 13.48
N PRO A 138 8.11 -20.50 13.28
CA PRO A 138 9.14 -20.24 14.28
C PRO A 138 9.24 -18.76 14.64
N ARG A 139 9.21 -18.46 15.94
CA ARG A 139 9.34 -17.08 16.47
C ARG A 139 10.82 -16.71 16.69
N ASP A 140 11.62 -16.80 15.63
CA ASP A 140 13.07 -16.57 15.66
C ASP A 140 13.48 -15.14 16.05
N ARG A 141 14.68 -14.94 16.59
CA ARG A 141 15.18 -13.58 16.85
C ARG A 141 15.39 -12.83 15.52
N SER A 142 15.06 -11.55 15.48
CA SER A 142 15.23 -10.70 14.29
C SER A 142 16.56 -9.96 14.24
N LYS A 143 17.00 -9.60 13.04
CA LYS A 143 18.01 -8.55 12.84
C LYS A 143 17.35 -7.18 12.86
N VAL A 144 18.01 -6.18 13.41
CA VAL A 144 17.50 -4.80 13.45
C VAL A 144 18.48 -3.88 12.73
N PHE A 145 17.95 -2.99 11.89
CA PHE A 145 18.73 -2.06 11.09
C PHE A 145 18.25 -0.63 11.34
N ILE A 146 19.21 0.26 11.57
CA ILE A 146 19.01 1.72 11.54
C ILE A 146 19.59 2.21 10.21
N ILE A 147 18.86 3.03 9.47
CA ILE A 147 19.38 3.69 8.27
C ILE A 147 19.58 5.18 8.52
N THR A 148 20.74 5.71 8.13
CA THR A 148 21.08 7.12 8.31
C THR A 148 21.87 7.70 7.14
N CYS A 149 21.84 9.02 7.00
CA CYS A 149 22.64 9.77 6.01
C CYS A 149 22.82 11.20 6.52
N ASP A 150 24.05 11.57 6.89
CA ASP A 150 24.45 12.90 7.36
C ASP A 150 23.68 13.40 8.59
N ARG A 151 23.31 12.51 9.52
CA ARG A 151 22.42 12.84 10.66
C ARG A 151 22.89 12.30 12.03
N PRO A 152 24.08 12.69 12.52
CA PRO A 152 24.64 12.18 13.78
C PRO A 152 23.78 12.45 15.02
N ALA A 153 23.14 13.62 15.12
CA ALA A 153 22.26 13.90 16.24
C ALA A 153 20.99 13.02 16.24
N ALA A 154 20.50 12.58 15.07
CA ALA A 154 19.32 11.74 14.97
C ALA A 154 19.65 10.32 15.41
N VAL A 155 20.79 9.81 14.91
CA VAL A 155 21.40 8.54 15.33
C VAL A 155 21.57 8.48 16.84
N GLN A 156 22.20 9.50 17.44
CA GLN A 156 22.41 9.53 18.89
C GLN A 156 21.08 9.44 19.66
N ARG A 157 20.09 10.26 19.29
CA ARG A 157 18.77 10.26 19.94
C ARG A 157 18.05 8.92 19.79
N LEU A 158 18.10 8.29 18.61
CA LEU A 158 17.51 6.99 18.39
C LEU A 158 18.19 5.92 19.25
N LEU A 159 19.52 5.87 19.26
CA LEU A 159 20.31 4.94 20.08
C LEU A 159 20.01 5.10 21.58
N GLU A 160 19.93 6.33 22.10
CA GLU A 160 19.51 6.61 23.48
C GLU A 160 18.10 6.09 23.75
N SER A 161 17.16 6.30 22.82
CA SER A 161 15.79 5.79 22.95
C SER A 161 15.73 4.25 22.93
N MET A 162 16.62 3.59 22.19
CA MET A 162 16.72 2.12 22.16
C MET A 162 17.22 1.57 23.50
N LEU A 163 18.23 2.18 24.12
CA LEU A 163 18.69 1.79 25.47
C LEU A 163 17.58 1.94 26.51
N ALA A 164 16.80 3.03 26.41
CA ALA A 164 15.76 3.33 27.38
C ALA A 164 14.51 2.45 27.25
N ASN A 165 14.17 2.03 26.02
CA ASN A 165 12.84 1.48 25.74
C ASN A 165 12.82 0.08 25.12
N ALA A 166 13.92 -0.41 24.54
CA ALA A 166 13.91 -1.63 23.74
C ALA A 166 14.50 -2.85 24.47
N LYS A 167 13.92 -4.03 24.24
CA LYS A 167 14.44 -5.31 24.75
C LYS A 167 15.54 -5.86 23.83
N LEU A 168 16.67 -5.15 23.75
CA LEU A 168 17.76 -5.40 22.79
C LEU A 168 18.38 -6.81 22.86
N ALA A 169 18.45 -7.41 24.05
CA ALA A 169 18.95 -8.77 24.22
C ALA A 169 18.13 -9.85 23.49
N ARG A 170 16.88 -9.54 23.10
CA ARG A 170 16.03 -10.44 22.30
C ARG A 170 16.33 -10.37 20.80
N GLN A 171 17.11 -9.40 20.33
CA GLN A 171 17.42 -9.22 18.91
C GLN A 171 18.63 -10.06 18.52
N LYS A 172 18.60 -10.72 17.34
CA LYS A 172 19.69 -11.58 16.85
C LYS A 172 20.98 -10.78 16.69
N GLN A 173 20.89 -9.68 15.94
CA GLN A 173 21.99 -8.75 15.65
C GLN A 173 21.42 -7.35 15.40
N LEU A 174 22.20 -6.32 15.68
CA LEU A 174 21.86 -4.92 15.43
C LEU A 174 22.85 -4.31 14.44
N TYR A 175 22.38 -3.41 13.57
CA TYR A 175 23.17 -2.76 12.54
C TYR A 175 22.79 -1.28 12.42
N LEU A 176 23.79 -0.45 12.10
CA LEU A 176 23.58 0.89 11.57
C LEU A 176 24.18 0.94 10.16
N ILE A 177 23.33 1.19 9.16
CA ILE A 177 23.73 1.37 7.76
C ILE A 177 23.90 2.87 7.52
N ASP A 178 25.15 3.28 7.34
CA ASP A 178 25.51 4.68 7.17
C ASP A 178 25.71 5.04 5.70
N ASP A 179 24.80 5.83 5.15
CA ASP A 179 24.87 6.38 3.81
C ASP A 179 25.35 7.85 3.75
N SER A 180 26.05 8.32 4.79
CA SER A 180 26.52 9.70 4.90
C SER A 180 27.44 10.11 3.76
N ARG A 181 27.33 11.39 3.40
CA ARG A 181 28.08 12.06 2.33
C ARG A 181 29.27 12.81 2.88
N ASP A 182 29.11 13.32 4.08
CA ASP A 182 30.15 14.02 4.81
C ASP A 182 30.91 13.03 5.69
N ALA A 183 32.23 12.97 5.51
CA ALA A 183 33.09 12.08 6.28
C ALA A 183 33.13 12.42 7.78
N SER A 184 32.92 13.70 8.15
CA SER A 184 32.80 14.13 9.53
C SER A 184 31.52 13.59 10.16
N ASN A 185 30.39 13.67 9.46
CA ASN A 185 29.13 13.08 9.93
C ASN A 185 29.22 11.56 10.08
N ALA A 186 29.84 10.87 9.10
CA ALA A 186 30.08 9.43 9.20
C ALA A 186 30.94 9.06 10.42
N SER A 187 31.98 9.86 10.69
CA SER A 187 32.84 9.65 11.87
C SER A 187 32.07 9.84 13.18
N LEU A 188 31.18 10.84 13.25
CA LEU A 188 30.31 11.07 14.40
C LEU A 188 29.28 9.95 14.59
N ASN A 189 28.68 9.44 13.51
CA ASN A 189 27.79 8.28 13.56
C ASN A 189 28.50 7.05 14.10
N ARG A 190 29.72 6.77 13.62
CA ARG A 190 30.55 5.66 14.11
C ARG A 190 30.86 5.81 15.60
N ALA A 191 31.27 7.00 16.05
CA ALA A 191 31.54 7.28 17.46
C ALA A 191 30.28 7.10 18.34
N ALA A 192 29.10 7.49 17.86
CA ALA A 192 27.84 7.28 18.57
C ALA A 192 27.53 5.78 18.76
N VAL A 193 27.78 4.95 17.74
CA VAL A 193 27.65 3.50 17.83
C VAL A 193 28.66 2.90 18.81
N GLU A 194 29.92 3.34 18.77
CA GLU A 194 30.95 2.90 19.71
C GLU A 194 30.56 3.21 21.16
N GLN A 195 30.07 4.42 21.43
CA GLN A 195 29.59 4.83 22.75
C GLN A 195 28.37 4.01 23.21
N PHE A 196 27.40 3.80 22.32
CA PHE A 196 26.22 2.97 22.61
C PHE A 196 26.62 1.52 22.96
N ASN A 197 27.60 0.96 22.26
CA ASN A 197 28.08 -0.40 22.48
C ASN A 197 28.76 -0.61 23.85
N LEU A 198 29.18 0.46 24.53
CA LEU A 198 29.67 0.37 25.92
C LEU A 198 28.55 0.01 26.92
N LEU A 199 27.29 0.29 26.57
CA LEU A 199 26.12 0.12 27.43
C LEU A 199 25.17 -0.99 26.94
N CYS A 200 25.24 -1.34 25.66
CA CYS A 200 24.29 -2.25 25.04
C CYS A 200 24.65 -3.74 25.28
N PRO A 201 23.68 -4.61 25.61
CA PRO A 201 23.90 -6.05 25.73
C PRO A 201 24.20 -6.76 24.41
N VAL A 202 23.88 -6.15 23.27
CA VAL A 202 24.11 -6.68 21.92
C VAL A 202 24.75 -5.57 21.09
N PRO A 203 26.01 -5.71 20.64
CA PRO A 203 26.66 -4.63 19.92
C PRO A 203 25.95 -4.32 18.58
N VAL A 204 25.83 -3.03 18.27
CA VAL A 204 25.46 -2.54 16.95
C VAL A 204 26.68 -2.58 16.06
N ASN A 205 26.55 -3.26 14.92
CA ASN A 205 27.56 -3.29 13.87
C ASN A 205 27.41 -2.04 12.99
N TYR A 206 28.46 -1.23 12.91
CA TYR A 206 28.49 -0.05 12.05
C TYR A 206 28.88 -0.45 10.62
N VAL A 207 28.04 -0.13 9.64
CA VAL A 207 28.25 -0.45 8.21
C VAL A 207 28.33 0.86 7.42
N GLY A 208 29.53 1.43 7.35
CA GLY A 208 29.82 2.63 6.59
C GLY A 208 30.38 2.33 5.21
N SER A 209 30.98 3.36 4.59
CA SER A 209 31.49 3.25 3.21
C SER A 209 32.50 2.12 3.00
N ALA A 210 33.35 1.81 3.98
CA ALA A 210 34.36 0.77 3.86
C ALA A 210 33.74 -0.63 3.88
N GLU A 211 32.84 -0.87 4.84
CA GLU A 211 32.14 -2.14 5.01
C GLU A 211 31.21 -2.41 3.80
N GLN A 212 30.52 -1.37 3.30
CA GLN A 212 29.72 -1.44 2.08
C GLN A 212 30.57 -1.77 0.86
N GLN A 213 31.73 -1.11 0.69
CA GLN A 213 32.61 -1.38 -0.44
C GLN A 213 33.18 -2.81 -0.41
N SER A 214 33.44 -3.36 0.79
CA SER A 214 33.86 -4.75 0.95
C SER A 214 32.80 -5.73 0.41
N LEU A 215 31.53 -5.54 0.80
CA LEU A 215 30.41 -6.34 0.28
C LEU A 215 30.26 -6.19 -1.24
N ILE A 216 30.34 -4.97 -1.76
CA ILE A 216 30.25 -4.71 -3.21
C ILE A 216 31.38 -5.43 -3.97
N ASN A 217 32.62 -5.33 -3.47
CA ASN A 217 33.76 -6.00 -4.08
C ASN A 217 33.60 -7.53 -4.05
N HIS A 218 33.13 -8.09 -2.93
CA HIS A 218 32.83 -9.51 -2.81
C HIS A 218 31.83 -9.97 -3.89
N LEU A 219 30.72 -9.23 -4.05
CA LEU A 219 29.70 -9.54 -5.05
C LEU A 219 30.25 -9.41 -6.48
N ILE A 220 30.99 -8.33 -6.79
CA ILE A 220 31.58 -8.13 -8.13
C ILE A 220 32.61 -9.21 -8.46
N SER A 221 33.44 -9.61 -7.50
CA SER A 221 34.43 -10.68 -7.70
C SER A 221 33.76 -12.02 -7.99
N ALA A 222 32.62 -12.31 -7.34
CA ALA A 222 31.86 -13.53 -7.57
C ALA A 222 30.96 -13.48 -8.82
N MET A 223 30.54 -12.29 -9.25
CA MET A 223 29.62 -12.07 -10.37
C MET A 223 30.13 -10.99 -11.34
N PRO A 224 31.29 -11.19 -12.00
CA PRO A 224 31.92 -10.14 -12.81
C PRO A 224 31.06 -9.70 -14.00
N ASN A 225 30.21 -10.60 -14.53
CA ASN A 225 29.30 -10.30 -15.63
C ASN A 225 28.14 -9.38 -15.22
N ASP A 226 27.82 -9.32 -13.93
CA ASP A 226 26.73 -8.51 -13.36
C ASP A 226 27.23 -7.27 -12.62
N ARG A 227 28.50 -6.91 -12.80
CA ARG A 227 29.14 -5.74 -12.18
C ARG A 227 28.28 -4.48 -12.25
N GLU A 228 27.82 -4.12 -13.44
CA GLU A 228 27.03 -2.89 -13.62
C GLU A 228 25.68 -2.93 -12.89
N ALA A 229 25.09 -4.12 -12.73
CA ALA A 229 23.84 -4.30 -12.01
C ALA A 229 24.04 -4.21 -10.49
N ILE A 230 25.15 -4.75 -9.99
CA ILE A 230 25.58 -4.62 -8.59
C ILE A 230 25.88 -3.15 -8.28
N GLU A 231 26.67 -2.49 -9.13
CA GLU A 231 27.00 -1.07 -8.97
C GLU A 231 25.74 -0.22 -9.03
N PHE A 232 24.82 -0.45 -9.98
CA PHE A 232 23.55 0.25 -10.05
C PHE A 232 22.78 0.24 -8.72
N LEU A 233 22.69 -0.93 -8.07
CA LEU A 233 21.96 -1.08 -6.80
C LEU A 233 22.70 -0.51 -5.59
N LEU A 234 24.02 -0.70 -5.53
CA LEU A 234 24.78 -0.60 -4.28
C LEU A 234 25.82 0.52 -4.24
N THR A 235 26.19 1.11 -5.38
CA THR A 235 27.08 2.28 -5.39
C THR A 235 26.29 3.58 -5.40
N ARG A 236 26.92 4.64 -4.89
CA ARG A 236 26.25 5.93 -4.68
C ARG A 236 26.60 6.94 -5.76
N GLU A 237 27.82 6.88 -6.26
CA GLU A 237 28.42 7.80 -7.22
C GLU A 237 27.53 8.06 -8.45
N PRO A 238 26.88 7.04 -9.06
CA PRO A 238 26.02 7.26 -10.23
C PRO A 238 24.80 8.16 -9.96
N TRP A 239 24.39 8.30 -8.71
CA TRP A 239 23.20 9.05 -8.30
C TRP A 239 23.51 10.50 -7.90
N GLY A 240 24.79 10.86 -7.77
CA GLY A 240 25.25 12.21 -7.46
C GLY A 240 24.60 12.80 -6.21
N LYS A 241 23.80 13.87 -6.39
CA LYS A 241 23.10 14.56 -5.29
C LYS A 241 21.73 13.98 -4.97
N LEU A 242 21.17 13.12 -5.81
CA LEU A 242 19.85 12.51 -5.58
C LEU A 242 19.87 11.72 -4.28
N LYS A 243 18.77 11.77 -3.52
CA LYS A 243 18.63 11.02 -2.26
C LYS A 243 18.59 9.52 -2.55
N THR A 244 19.38 8.73 -1.81
CA THR A 244 19.63 7.29 -2.04
C THR A 244 18.93 6.38 -1.04
N TYR A 245 17.67 6.72 -0.73
CA TYR A 245 16.88 6.05 0.31
C TYR A 245 16.83 4.52 0.14
N GLY A 246 16.57 4.05 -1.09
CA GLY A 246 16.46 2.62 -1.37
C GLY A 246 17.78 1.87 -1.28
N ARG A 247 18.93 2.52 -1.50
CA ARG A 247 20.23 1.84 -1.40
C ARG A 247 20.48 1.28 0.01
N ALA A 248 20.25 2.10 1.05
CA ALA A 248 20.42 1.66 2.43
C ALA A 248 19.46 0.50 2.78
N ARG A 249 18.20 0.55 2.30
CA ARG A 249 17.23 -0.53 2.48
C ARG A 249 17.63 -1.81 1.73
N THR A 250 18.19 -1.71 0.53
CA THR A 250 18.74 -2.86 -0.21
C THR A 250 19.91 -3.51 0.52
N LEU A 251 20.79 -2.73 1.16
CA LEU A 251 21.85 -3.27 2.02
C LEU A 251 21.28 -4.01 3.24
N CYS A 252 20.21 -3.50 3.87
CA CYS A 252 19.50 -4.21 4.94
C CYS A 252 18.99 -5.58 4.46
N LEU A 253 18.44 -5.66 3.23
CA LEU A 253 17.99 -6.92 2.64
C LEU A 253 19.15 -7.89 2.38
N LEU A 254 20.32 -7.43 1.92
CA LEU A 254 21.48 -8.31 1.70
C LEU A 254 22.05 -8.85 3.02
N LEU A 255 22.09 -8.02 4.06
CA LEU A 255 22.63 -8.40 5.37
C LEU A 255 21.65 -9.22 6.23
N SER A 256 20.41 -9.42 5.78
CA SER A 256 19.37 -10.18 6.49
C SER A 256 18.80 -11.35 5.70
N VAL A 257 19.49 -11.81 4.65
CA VAL A 257 19.04 -12.97 3.88
C VAL A 257 18.84 -14.17 4.81
N GLY A 258 17.66 -14.79 4.75
CA GLY A 258 17.33 -15.95 5.59
C GLY A 258 16.87 -15.58 7.00
N ASP A 259 16.71 -14.31 7.32
CA ASP A 259 16.28 -13.83 8.63
C ASP A 259 15.07 -12.90 8.52
N ARG A 260 14.32 -12.80 9.62
CA ARG A 260 13.36 -11.71 9.82
C ARG A 260 14.12 -10.46 10.22
N CYS A 261 13.75 -9.30 9.71
CA CYS A 261 14.38 -8.05 10.10
C CYS A 261 13.40 -6.90 10.36
N VAL A 262 13.85 -5.93 11.15
CA VAL A 262 13.17 -4.65 11.39
C VAL A 262 14.08 -3.53 10.92
N VAL A 263 13.58 -2.66 10.06
CA VAL A 263 14.31 -1.49 9.53
C VAL A 263 13.69 -0.22 10.09
N MET A 264 14.52 0.66 10.65
CA MET A 264 14.15 1.91 11.29
C MET A 264 14.85 3.09 10.63
N ASP A 265 14.10 4.17 10.39
CA ASP A 265 14.66 5.47 10.03
C ASP A 265 15.33 6.11 11.27
N ASP A 266 16.34 6.97 11.09
CA ASP A 266 17.09 7.59 12.19
C ASP A 266 16.33 8.69 12.97
N ASP A 267 15.22 9.18 12.43
CA ASP A 267 14.42 10.26 12.99
C ASP A 267 13.18 9.79 13.76
N VAL A 268 13.10 8.50 14.10
CA VAL A 268 12.09 7.96 15.03
C VAL A 268 12.60 7.87 16.47
N LEU A 269 11.69 7.66 17.41
CA LEU A 269 12.02 7.10 18.72
C LEU A 269 11.69 5.61 18.73
N CYS A 270 12.54 4.79 19.34
CA CYS A 270 12.27 3.37 19.55
C CYS A 270 11.24 3.14 20.68
N LEU A 271 10.03 3.64 20.47
CA LEU A 271 8.94 3.67 21.43
C LEU A 271 7.63 3.32 20.71
N ALA A 272 6.90 2.33 21.22
CA ALA A 272 5.55 2.04 20.74
C ALA A 272 4.54 2.84 21.58
N LEU A 273 3.60 3.48 20.89
CA LEU A 273 2.53 4.27 21.48
C LEU A 273 1.17 3.69 21.09
N GLN A 274 0.24 3.69 22.04
CA GLN A 274 -1.14 3.24 21.86
C GLN A 274 -2.12 4.31 22.37
N GLN A 275 -3.32 4.32 21.81
CA GLN A 275 -4.45 5.09 22.33
C GLN A 275 -5.22 4.25 23.35
N SER A 276 -5.88 4.90 24.31
CA SER A 276 -6.66 4.23 25.36
C SER A 276 -7.94 3.55 24.87
N ASP A 277 -8.45 3.95 23.70
CA ASP A 277 -9.69 3.45 23.09
C ASP A 277 -9.42 2.50 21.90
N THR A 278 -8.42 1.62 22.00
CA THR A 278 -8.26 0.57 20.98
C THR A 278 -9.31 -0.52 21.19
N SER A 279 -10.37 -0.48 20.39
CA SER A 279 -11.36 -1.54 20.24
C SER A 279 -11.31 -2.06 18.81
N ALA A 280 -10.82 -3.28 18.60
CA ALA A 280 -11.51 -4.42 17.97
C ALA A 280 -10.50 -5.47 17.51
N ALA A 281 -11.02 -6.65 17.20
CA ALA A 281 -10.30 -7.68 16.47
C ALA A 281 -9.82 -7.18 15.09
N ALA A 282 -8.78 -7.79 14.53
CA ALA A 282 -8.21 -7.41 13.25
C ALA A 282 -9.25 -7.37 12.11
N ARG A 283 -9.04 -6.50 11.11
CA ARG A 283 -9.92 -6.38 9.93
C ARG A 283 -9.11 -6.37 8.62
N PHE A 284 -9.81 -6.45 7.49
CA PHE A 284 -9.22 -6.25 6.18
C PHE A 284 -9.46 -4.83 5.69
N SER A 285 -8.53 -4.28 4.89
CA SER A 285 -8.69 -2.94 4.35
C SER A 285 -8.05 -2.80 2.98
N ASN A 286 -8.73 -2.11 2.07
CA ASN A 286 -8.13 -1.54 0.86
C ASN A 286 -7.84 -0.05 1.01
N GLY A 287 -8.25 0.50 2.16
CA GLY A 287 -8.32 1.92 2.42
C GLY A 287 -6.97 2.49 2.81
N MET A 288 -6.92 3.82 2.71
CA MET A 288 -5.80 4.60 3.21
C MET A 288 -5.87 4.68 4.74
N ALA A 289 -4.70 4.87 5.35
CA ALA A 289 -4.60 5.19 6.76
C ALA A 289 -5.50 6.37 7.14
N GLU A 290 -6.03 6.33 8.35
CA GLU A 290 -6.73 7.44 8.99
C GLU A 290 -5.70 8.47 9.47
N ALA A 291 -6.16 9.70 9.67
CA ALA A 291 -5.30 10.78 10.13
C ALA A 291 -6.00 11.68 11.16
N HIS A 292 -5.26 12.07 12.19
CA HIS A 292 -5.71 13.00 13.22
C HIS A 292 -4.64 14.08 13.43
N PHE A 293 -5.07 15.34 13.41
CA PHE A 293 -4.16 16.48 13.47
C PHE A 293 -4.11 17.05 14.87
N TYR A 294 -2.90 17.42 15.27
CA TYR A 294 -2.61 18.01 16.57
C TYR A 294 -2.07 19.43 16.37
N ARG A 295 -2.36 20.29 17.34
CA ARG A 295 -1.87 21.66 17.40
C ARG A 295 -0.34 21.69 17.56
N ASP A 296 0.19 20.81 18.40
CA ASP A 296 1.60 20.79 18.76
C ASP A 296 2.04 19.42 19.30
N LEU A 297 3.35 19.30 19.57
CA LEU A 297 3.98 18.13 20.17
C LEU A 297 3.36 17.76 21.54
N GLN A 298 3.03 18.76 22.36
CA GLN A 298 2.52 18.55 23.71
C GLN A 298 1.12 17.93 23.69
N GLU A 299 0.27 18.33 22.75
CA GLU A 299 -1.08 17.81 22.62
C GLU A 299 -1.08 16.31 22.33
N TRP A 300 -0.32 15.86 21.33
CA TRP A 300 -0.33 14.43 21.02
C TRP A 300 0.38 13.61 22.11
N GLN A 301 1.44 14.14 22.73
CA GLN A 301 2.08 13.49 23.89
C GLN A 301 1.11 13.30 25.07
N GLY A 302 0.12 14.19 25.23
CA GLY A 302 -0.93 14.05 26.23
C GLY A 302 -2.04 13.06 25.87
N ARG A 303 -2.16 12.67 24.59
CA ARG A 303 -3.21 11.74 24.10
C ARG A 303 -2.73 10.31 23.95
N TRP A 304 -1.44 10.10 23.72
CA TRP A 304 -0.86 8.79 23.49
C TRP A 304 -0.19 8.23 24.74
N GLN A 305 -0.33 6.93 24.95
CA GLN A 305 0.29 6.22 26.07
C GLN A 305 1.40 5.31 25.58
N LYS A 306 2.46 5.17 26.37
CA LYS A 306 3.52 4.20 26.10
C LYS A 306 2.96 2.78 26.21
N ALA A 307 3.15 1.98 25.17
CA ALA A 307 2.81 0.56 25.19
C ALA A 307 3.76 -0.24 26.09
N GLU A 308 3.31 -1.42 26.54
CA GLU A 308 4.11 -2.33 27.39
C GLU A 308 5.21 -3.10 26.64
N PHE A 309 5.25 -2.96 25.31
CA PHE A 309 6.24 -3.57 24.42
C PHE A 309 7.03 -2.51 23.65
N ASP A 310 8.18 -2.92 23.12
CA ASP A 310 9.00 -2.10 22.23
C ASP A 310 8.67 -2.39 20.76
N PRO A 311 8.87 -1.43 19.84
CA PRO A 311 8.47 -1.60 18.44
C PRO A 311 9.24 -2.72 17.72
N LEU A 312 10.45 -3.10 18.18
CA LEU A 312 11.23 -4.18 17.56
C LEU A 312 10.54 -5.54 17.76
N LEU A 313 10.07 -5.79 18.99
CA LEU A 313 9.26 -6.97 19.28
C LEU A 313 7.84 -6.86 18.71
N GLY A 314 7.25 -5.66 18.72
CA GLY A 314 5.94 -5.41 18.12
C GLY A 314 5.91 -5.82 16.65
N HIS A 315 6.89 -5.38 15.86
CA HIS A 315 6.96 -5.72 14.44
C HIS A 315 7.16 -7.21 14.16
N THR A 316 7.82 -7.95 15.05
CA THR A 316 8.12 -9.37 14.85
C THR A 316 7.05 -10.32 15.37
N ARG A 317 6.01 -9.78 16.04
CA ARG A 317 4.91 -10.54 16.62
C ARG A 317 4.24 -11.46 15.59
N CYS A 318 3.74 -10.90 14.48
CA CYS A 318 3.07 -11.66 13.42
C CYS A 318 3.92 -11.87 12.15
N LEU A 319 5.14 -11.32 12.10
CA LEU A 319 5.96 -11.34 10.90
C LEU A 319 6.39 -12.77 10.55
N GLY A 320 6.03 -13.21 9.35
CA GLY A 320 6.33 -14.54 8.83
C GLY A 320 5.38 -15.65 9.30
N MET A 321 4.30 -15.30 10.01
CA MET A 321 3.21 -16.23 10.33
C MET A 321 2.29 -16.44 9.13
N GLY A 322 1.58 -17.58 9.12
CA GLY A 322 0.39 -17.74 8.29
C GLY A 322 -0.75 -16.84 8.76
N LEU A 323 -1.64 -16.44 7.85
CA LEU A 323 -2.68 -15.46 8.12
C LEU A 323 -3.63 -15.88 9.25
N ALA A 324 -4.03 -17.15 9.32
CA ALA A 324 -4.89 -17.64 10.40
C ALA A 324 -4.22 -17.53 11.77
N GLU A 325 -2.93 -17.88 11.85
CA GLU A 325 -2.12 -17.74 13.07
C GLU A 325 -2.00 -16.26 13.46
N ALA A 326 -1.69 -15.39 12.50
CA ALA A 326 -1.57 -13.95 12.74
C ALA A 326 -2.87 -13.33 13.24
N LEU A 327 -4.02 -13.67 12.64
CA LEU A 327 -5.33 -13.20 13.07
C LEU A 327 -5.66 -13.68 14.50
N THR A 328 -5.37 -14.95 14.81
CA THR A 328 -5.53 -15.49 16.17
C THR A 328 -4.67 -14.74 17.17
N ASP A 329 -3.40 -14.48 16.84
CA ASP A 329 -2.48 -13.74 17.69
C ASP A 329 -2.94 -12.28 17.90
N LEU A 330 -3.64 -11.68 16.94
CA LEU A 330 -4.31 -10.38 17.04
C LEU A 330 -5.68 -10.41 17.74
N GLY A 331 -6.08 -11.54 18.30
CA GLY A 331 -7.33 -11.70 19.03
C GLY A 331 -8.56 -11.99 18.17
N LEU A 332 -8.38 -12.33 16.89
CA LEU A 332 -9.43 -12.80 15.99
C LEU A 332 -9.31 -14.32 15.78
N ALA A 333 -10.01 -15.10 16.61
CA ALA A 333 -9.96 -16.57 16.52
C ALA A 333 -10.58 -17.12 15.21
N GLU A 334 -11.61 -16.45 14.70
CA GLU A 334 -12.28 -16.84 13.45
C GLU A 334 -12.68 -15.58 12.68
N LEU A 335 -12.31 -15.52 11.39
CA LEU A 335 -12.70 -14.45 10.49
C LEU A 335 -14.18 -14.60 10.12
N GLN A 336 -14.98 -13.56 10.33
CA GLN A 336 -16.39 -13.53 9.93
C GLN A 336 -16.59 -12.59 8.74
N PRO A 337 -17.70 -12.71 7.99
CA PRO A 337 -17.97 -11.85 6.84
C PRO A 337 -17.92 -10.35 7.17
N GLN A 338 -18.33 -9.94 8.37
CA GLN A 338 -18.39 -8.53 8.77
C GLN A 338 -17.01 -7.85 8.75
N GLN A 339 -15.92 -8.57 8.97
CA GLN A 339 -14.55 -8.05 8.86
C GLN A 339 -14.13 -7.74 7.41
N LEU A 340 -14.89 -8.23 6.43
CA LEU A 340 -14.71 -7.96 5.00
C LEU A 340 -15.68 -6.90 4.47
N GLU A 341 -16.64 -6.41 5.26
CA GLU A 341 -17.59 -5.40 4.80
C GLU A 341 -16.88 -4.11 4.33
N GLY A 342 -17.23 -3.62 3.14
CA GLY A 342 -16.59 -2.43 2.57
C GLY A 342 -15.20 -2.69 1.97
N VAL A 343 -14.74 -3.94 1.94
CA VAL A 343 -13.46 -4.35 1.37
C VAL A 343 -13.67 -4.83 -0.08
N SER A 344 -12.96 -4.25 -1.05
CA SER A 344 -12.74 -4.84 -2.38
C SER A 344 -12.21 -6.27 -2.28
N ALA A 345 -12.85 -7.21 -2.97
CA ALA A 345 -12.48 -8.62 -2.90
C ALA A 345 -11.21 -8.95 -3.68
N LEU A 346 -11.01 -8.29 -4.83
CA LEU A 346 -9.98 -8.65 -5.81
C LEU A 346 -8.56 -8.76 -5.23
N PRO A 347 -8.10 -7.86 -4.34
CA PRO A 347 -6.76 -7.95 -3.76
C PRO A 347 -6.56 -9.17 -2.86
N PHE A 348 -7.63 -9.67 -2.23
CA PHE A 348 -7.59 -10.73 -1.21
C PHE A 348 -8.07 -12.08 -1.72
N LEU A 349 -8.45 -12.19 -2.99
CA LEU A 349 -8.64 -13.49 -3.63
C LEU A 349 -7.40 -14.35 -3.38
N GLY A 350 -7.56 -15.67 -3.28
CA GLY A 350 -6.47 -16.63 -3.05
C GLY A 350 -5.80 -16.58 -1.67
N PHE A 351 -6.20 -15.66 -0.78
CA PHE A 351 -5.75 -15.73 0.62
C PHE A 351 -6.35 -16.96 1.30
N ASN A 352 -5.55 -17.61 2.11
CA ASN A 352 -5.91 -18.80 2.86
C ASN A 352 -5.19 -18.81 4.22
N ALA A 353 -5.42 -19.83 5.04
CA ALA A 353 -4.83 -19.95 6.37
C ALA A 353 -3.30 -19.81 6.41
N ASN A 354 -2.61 -20.21 5.34
CA ASN A 354 -1.15 -20.24 5.22
C ASN A 354 -0.56 -19.04 4.46
N THR A 355 -1.37 -18.07 4.03
CA THR A 355 -0.89 -16.82 3.42
C THR A 355 0.12 -16.15 4.35
N PRO A 356 1.39 -15.99 3.96
CA PRO A 356 2.42 -15.48 4.85
C PRO A 356 2.32 -13.96 5.02
N VAL A 357 2.51 -13.48 6.24
CA VAL A 357 2.70 -12.05 6.54
C VAL A 357 4.15 -11.65 6.26
N LEU A 358 4.43 -11.06 5.10
CA LEU A 358 5.80 -10.74 4.68
C LEU A 358 6.28 -9.37 5.14
N VAL A 359 5.36 -8.46 5.42
CA VAL A 359 5.66 -7.10 5.85
C VAL A 359 4.77 -6.75 7.03
N THR A 360 5.37 -6.19 8.08
CA THR A 360 4.61 -5.55 9.17
C THR A 360 4.92 -4.06 9.25
N GLN A 361 3.88 -3.27 9.51
CA GLN A 361 3.91 -1.81 9.51
C GLN A 361 3.18 -1.31 10.77
N SER A 362 3.38 -0.04 11.11
CA SER A 362 2.74 0.59 12.26
C SER A 362 2.37 2.02 11.87
N GLY A 363 1.47 2.61 12.65
CA GLY A 363 1.17 4.04 12.51
C GLY A 363 2.38 4.90 12.87
N THR A 364 2.27 6.19 12.56
CA THR A 364 3.27 7.20 12.90
C THR A 364 2.60 8.36 13.59
N VAL A 365 3.23 8.92 14.63
CA VAL A 365 2.76 10.14 15.30
C VAL A 365 3.87 11.19 15.34
N GLY A 366 3.51 12.43 15.04
CA GLY A 366 4.46 13.51 14.76
C GLY A 366 4.46 13.84 13.27
N ASP A 367 5.64 13.96 12.67
CA ASP A 367 5.73 14.20 11.22
C ASP A 367 5.20 12.98 10.44
N PRO A 368 4.35 13.14 9.41
CA PRO A 368 3.80 11.99 8.69
C PRO A 368 4.81 11.36 7.72
N GLY A 369 6.04 11.88 7.61
CA GLY A 369 7.07 11.40 6.69
C GLY A 369 6.78 11.67 5.22
N THR A 370 5.64 12.28 4.89
CA THR A 370 5.25 12.69 3.54
C THR A 370 6.07 13.89 3.05
N ALA A 371 6.09 14.13 1.74
CA ALA A 371 6.88 15.24 1.18
C ALA A 371 6.29 16.62 1.53
N ASN A 372 4.96 16.70 1.64
CA ASN A 372 4.17 17.90 1.90
C ASN A 372 2.76 17.49 2.36
N ASN A 373 1.79 18.41 2.44
CA ASN A 373 0.42 18.10 2.89
C ASN A 373 -0.59 17.91 1.74
N ALA A 374 -0.14 17.67 0.50
CA ALA A 374 -1.03 17.38 -0.63
C ALA A 374 -1.84 16.07 -0.46
N TRP A 375 -1.45 15.21 0.48
CA TRP A 375 -2.14 13.95 0.74
C TRP A 375 -3.49 14.11 1.48
N LEU A 376 -3.80 15.30 2.03
CA LEU A 376 -5.04 15.57 2.75
C LEU A 376 -6.30 15.27 1.91
N ALA A 377 -6.24 15.54 0.60
CA ALA A 377 -7.35 15.26 -0.31
C ALA A 377 -7.71 13.76 -0.39
N ASN A 378 -6.79 12.87 -0.01
CA ASN A 378 -7.00 11.43 -0.07
C ASN A 378 -7.50 10.83 1.26
N MET A 379 -7.72 11.64 2.30
CA MET A 379 -8.16 11.15 3.60
C MET A 379 -9.56 10.51 3.53
N SER A 380 -9.85 9.66 4.51
CA SER A 380 -11.19 9.12 4.73
C SER A 380 -12.19 10.24 5.10
N LEU A 381 -13.48 10.03 4.84
CA LEU A 381 -14.52 10.99 5.22
C LEU A 381 -14.53 11.24 6.74
N ASN A 382 -14.25 10.22 7.56
CA ASN A 382 -14.17 10.37 9.01
C ASN A 382 -13.00 11.27 9.42
N SER A 383 -11.80 11.01 8.88
CA SER A 383 -10.63 11.85 9.15
C SER A 383 -10.84 13.30 8.66
N ILE A 384 -11.56 13.51 7.55
CA ILE A 384 -11.93 14.85 7.07
C ILE A 384 -12.86 15.54 8.08
N LYS A 385 -13.93 14.87 8.51
CA LYS A 385 -14.87 15.42 9.51
C LYS A 385 -14.16 15.81 10.79
N GLU A 386 -13.28 14.94 11.28
CA GLU A 386 -12.50 15.21 12.48
C GLU A 386 -11.52 16.37 12.30
N MET A 387 -10.75 16.38 11.20
CA MET A 387 -9.84 17.48 10.85
C MET A 387 -10.58 18.81 10.85
N LEU A 388 -11.74 18.90 10.20
CA LEU A 388 -12.53 20.14 10.12
C LEU A 388 -13.12 20.56 11.47
N ALA A 389 -13.41 19.61 12.36
CA ALA A 389 -13.89 19.90 13.70
C ALA A 389 -12.79 20.40 14.66
N THR A 390 -11.50 20.20 14.34
CA THR A 390 -10.40 20.71 15.17
C THR A 390 -10.24 22.23 15.10
N PRO A 391 -9.73 22.90 16.16
CA PRO A 391 -9.46 24.34 16.11
C PRO A 391 -8.55 24.72 14.93
N GLY A 392 -9.04 25.65 14.09
CA GLY A 392 -8.34 26.10 12.88
C GLY A 392 -8.58 25.22 11.64
N GLY A 393 -9.25 24.07 11.78
CA GLY A 393 -9.73 23.22 10.69
C GLY A 393 -8.66 22.92 9.64
N LEU A 394 -9.04 23.07 8.36
CA LEU A 394 -8.15 22.87 7.22
C LEU A 394 -6.87 23.72 7.30
N MET A 395 -6.96 24.98 7.72
CA MET A 395 -5.81 25.88 7.76
C MET A 395 -4.75 25.41 8.76
N ASN A 396 -5.19 24.85 9.89
CA ASN A 396 -4.28 24.21 10.84
C ASN A 396 -3.67 22.93 10.25
N ALA A 397 -4.49 22.06 9.66
CA ALA A 397 -4.02 20.81 9.05
C ALA A 397 -3.00 21.03 7.93
N LEU A 398 -3.16 22.09 7.14
CA LEU A 398 -2.22 22.48 6.09
C LEU A 398 -0.89 23.02 6.64
N ALA A 399 -0.94 23.74 7.78
CA ALA A 399 0.23 24.36 8.39
C ALA A 399 1.03 23.40 9.29
N THR A 400 0.34 22.51 10.01
CA THR A 400 0.98 21.58 10.94
C THR A 400 1.56 20.36 10.23
N ARG A 401 2.61 19.80 10.84
CA ARG A 401 3.08 18.45 10.57
C ARG A 401 3.03 17.59 11.82
N GLN A 402 2.26 17.98 12.82
CA GLN A 402 2.00 17.18 14.02
C GLN A 402 0.69 16.42 13.80
N CYS A 403 0.78 15.17 13.34
CA CYS A 403 -0.40 14.33 13.13
C CYS A 403 -0.11 12.87 13.50
N TRP A 404 -1.16 12.12 13.75
CA TRP A 404 -1.11 10.66 13.66
C TRP A 404 -1.59 10.25 12.28
N VAL A 405 -0.90 9.28 11.68
CA VAL A 405 -1.34 8.57 10.47
C VAL A 405 -1.21 7.08 10.74
N GLY A 406 -2.30 6.32 10.62
CA GLY A 406 -2.30 4.87 10.81
C GLY A 406 -3.72 4.30 10.82
N HIS A 407 -3.91 3.11 11.40
CA HIS A 407 -5.22 2.52 11.59
C HIS A 407 -5.57 2.36 13.09
N PRO A 408 -6.83 2.58 13.49
CA PRO A 408 -7.25 2.45 14.89
C PRO A 408 -7.32 0.99 15.37
N GLN A 409 -7.15 0.04 14.45
CA GLN A 409 -7.19 -1.41 14.66
C GLN A 409 -6.13 -2.05 13.76
N ALA A 410 -5.66 -3.24 14.10
CA ALA A 410 -4.77 -3.99 13.22
C ALA A 410 -5.49 -4.32 11.90
N VAL A 411 -4.83 -4.08 10.78
CA VAL A 411 -5.39 -4.29 9.45
C VAL A 411 -4.53 -5.19 8.58
N VAL A 412 -5.18 -6.12 7.89
CA VAL A 412 -4.60 -6.90 6.80
C VAL A 412 -4.75 -6.09 5.51
N LEU A 413 -3.61 -5.77 4.90
CA LEU A 413 -3.49 -5.01 3.66
C LEU A 413 -2.89 -5.91 2.57
N LYS A 414 -3.18 -5.58 1.31
CA LYS A 414 -2.54 -6.27 0.19
C LYS A 414 -1.16 -5.72 -0.17
N ARG A 415 -0.97 -4.41 0.00
CA ARG A 415 0.23 -3.70 -0.45
C ARG A 415 0.85 -2.93 0.70
N ALA A 416 2.16 -3.06 0.84
CA ALA A 416 2.94 -2.30 1.79
C ALA A 416 3.03 -0.83 1.38
N VAL A 417 2.80 0.06 2.34
CA VAL A 417 3.05 1.51 2.26
C VAL A 417 4.00 1.82 3.39
N MET A 418 5.31 1.71 3.12
CA MET A 418 6.29 1.61 4.22
C MET A 418 6.27 2.77 5.20
N SER A 419 6.36 2.37 6.47
CA SER A 419 6.45 3.24 7.64
C SER A 419 7.92 3.48 8.00
N GLN A 420 8.16 4.46 8.89
CA GLN A 420 9.48 4.74 9.43
C GLN A 420 10.06 3.58 10.24
N VAL A 421 9.23 2.63 10.68
CA VAL A 421 9.65 1.33 11.22
C VAL A 421 8.89 0.21 10.50
N THR A 422 9.61 -0.69 9.84
CA THR A 422 9.02 -1.75 9.03
C THR A 422 9.65 -3.09 9.35
N GLY A 423 8.83 -4.11 9.61
CA GLY A 423 9.25 -5.50 9.68
C GLY A 423 9.21 -6.17 8.31
N LEU A 424 10.22 -6.97 7.98
CA LEU A 424 10.38 -7.66 6.71
C LEU A 424 10.76 -9.13 6.94
N ASP A 425 10.00 -10.06 6.37
CA ASP A 425 10.34 -11.48 6.40
C ASP A 425 11.28 -11.82 5.23
N ASN A 426 12.57 -11.57 5.44
CA ASN A 426 13.59 -11.72 4.42
C ASN A 426 14.13 -13.17 4.31
N ARG A 427 13.42 -14.14 4.89
CA ARG A 427 13.51 -15.56 4.53
C ARG A 427 12.99 -15.82 3.12
N HIS A 428 12.05 -14.99 2.66
CA HIS A 428 11.52 -15.01 1.29
C HIS A 428 12.35 -14.11 0.35
N LEU A 429 12.21 -14.31 -0.97
CA LEU A 429 12.86 -13.50 -2.00
C LEU A 429 12.18 -12.13 -2.15
N LEU A 430 12.34 -11.25 -1.17
CA LEU A 430 11.90 -9.85 -1.26
C LEU A 430 12.70 -9.13 -2.37
N PRO A 431 12.05 -8.28 -3.20
CA PRO A 431 12.75 -7.53 -4.26
C PRO A 431 13.69 -6.46 -3.67
N PRO A 432 14.76 -6.05 -4.39
CA PRO A 432 15.57 -4.92 -3.97
C PRO A 432 14.78 -3.62 -4.10
N TYR A 433 15.18 -2.59 -3.36
CA TYR A 433 14.63 -1.25 -3.52
C TYR A 433 15.29 -0.55 -4.71
N PHE A 434 14.54 0.32 -5.38
CA PHE A 434 15.13 1.20 -6.37
C PHE A 434 16.08 2.19 -5.66
N PRO A 435 17.34 2.38 -6.11
CA PRO A 435 18.40 2.88 -5.22
C PRO A 435 18.27 4.35 -4.80
N ALA A 436 17.65 5.18 -5.65
CA ALA A 436 17.59 6.62 -5.47
C ALA A 436 16.22 7.20 -5.84
N MET A 437 15.99 8.46 -5.45
CA MET A 437 14.72 9.18 -5.55
C MET A 437 13.71 8.72 -4.48
N ARG A 438 12.64 9.50 -4.32
CA ARG A 438 11.56 9.23 -3.37
C ARG A 438 10.48 8.35 -4.02
N GLY A 439 9.92 7.43 -3.25
CA GLY A 439 8.84 6.53 -3.69
C GLY A 439 9.33 5.11 -4.01
N GLU A 440 10.59 4.83 -3.70
CA GLU A 440 11.20 3.50 -3.68
C GLU A 440 10.40 2.50 -2.84
N ASP A 441 9.80 2.95 -1.74
CA ASP A 441 8.98 2.14 -0.83
C ASP A 441 7.69 1.65 -1.51
N GLN A 442 7.03 2.55 -2.25
CA GLN A 442 5.80 2.23 -2.98
C GLN A 442 6.11 1.30 -4.15
N LEU A 443 7.26 1.49 -4.79
CA LEU A 443 7.74 0.61 -5.84
C LEU A 443 8.10 -0.77 -5.27
N PHE A 444 8.76 -0.85 -4.10
CA PHE A 444 9.00 -2.10 -3.39
C PHE A 444 7.69 -2.83 -3.10
N GLY A 445 6.68 -2.15 -2.55
CA GLY A 445 5.36 -2.73 -2.30
C GLY A 445 4.67 -3.25 -3.57
N ALA A 446 4.75 -2.51 -4.68
CA ALA A 446 4.20 -2.93 -5.97
C ALA A 446 4.93 -4.14 -6.56
N MET A 447 6.26 -4.19 -6.47
CA MET A 447 7.04 -5.35 -6.91
C MET A 447 6.80 -6.57 -6.02
N LEU A 448 6.66 -6.37 -4.70
CA LEU A 448 6.33 -7.45 -3.77
C LEU A 448 4.99 -8.10 -4.13
N GLU A 449 3.96 -7.28 -4.40
CA GLU A 449 2.66 -7.77 -4.86
C GLU A 449 2.75 -8.50 -6.21
N PHE A 450 3.61 -8.03 -7.13
CA PHE A 450 3.83 -8.66 -8.42
C PHE A 450 4.45 -10.06 -8.28
N LEU A 451 5.46 -10.18 -7.41
CA LEU A 451 6.24 -11.40 -7.19
C LEU A 451 5.52 -12.41 -6.29
N MET A 452 4.78 -11.94 -5.30
CA MET A 452 4.13 -12.77 -4.26
C MET A 452 2.66 -12.34 -4.06
N PRO A 453 1.78 -12.64 -5.02
CA PRO A 453 0.36 -12.25 -4.96
C PRO A 453 -0.44 -12.95 -3.86
N ASP A 454 0.11 -13.98 -3.22
CA ASP A 454 -0.52 -14.71 -2.12
C ASP A 454 0.10 -14.39 -0.75
N SER A 455 0.81 -13.25 -0.65
CA SER A 455 1.33 -12.72 0.62
C SER A 455 0.46 -11.58 1.19
N ALA A 456 0.50 -11.44 2.51
CA ALA A 456 -0.17 -10.39 3.26
C ALA A 456 0.81 -9.34 3.80
N VAL A 457 0.29 -8.14 3.99
CA VAL A 457 0.90 -7.08 4.78
C VAL A 457 0.02 -6.82 5.99
N LEU A 458 0.64 -6.65 7.15
CA LEU A 458 -0.08 -6.33 8.39
C LEU A 458 0.34 -4.95 8.88
N GLU A 459 -0.62 -4.05 9.10
CA GLU A 459 -0.38 -2.80 9.83
C GLU A 459 -1.03 -2.89 11.21
N TYR A 460 -0.27 -2.54 12.26
CA TYR A 460 -0.76 -2.61 13.63
C TYR A 460 -1.51 -1.33 14.05
N ASP A 461 -2.23 -1.42 15.16
CA ASP A 461 -3.01 -0.36 15.81
C ASP A 461 -2.19 0.58 16.73
N TRP A 462 -0.88 0.38 16.79
CA TRP A 462 0.05 1.21 17.54
C TRP A 462 0.92 2.03 16.60
N ALA A 463 1.52 3.09 17.14
CA ALA A 463 2.32 4.03 16.39
C ALA A 463 3.73 4.21 16.96
N VAL A 464 4.65 4.68 16.11
CA VAL A 464 5.97 5.14 16.52
C VAL A 464 6.05 6.67 16.45
N PRO A 465 6.72 7.35 17.40
CA PRO A 465 7.03 8.77 17.26
C PRO A 465 8.02 9.00 16.13
N HIS A 466 7.65 9.82 15.15
CA HIS A 466 8.54 10.27 14.08
C HIS A 466 8.76 11.78 14.22
N LEU A 467 10.01 12.13 14.55
CA LEU A 467 10.40 13.45 15.02
C LEU A 467 11.66 13.94 14.30
N PRO A 468 11.59 14.35 13.02
CA PRO A 468 12.71 14.95 12.31
C PRO A 468 13.40 16.02 13.16
N LEU A 469 14.74 16.03 13.19
CA LEU A 469 15.50 17.03 13.96
C LEU A 469 15.23 18.46 13.47
N GLU A 470 15.21 18.62 12.16
CA GLU A 470 14.78 19.86 11.52
C GLU A 470 13.26 19.79 11.34
N GLU A 471 12.55 20.67 12.03
CA GLU A 471 11.09 20.72 11.93
C GLU A 471 10.69 21.10 10.50
N ARG A 472 10.03 20.16 9.83
CA ARG A 472 9.44 20.39 8.52
C ARG A 472 8.18 21.23 8.70
N GLN A 473 8.09 22.33 7.96
CA GLN A 473 6.92 23.20 8.02
C GLN A 473 5.86 22.73 7.02
N GLY A 474 4.59 22.79 7.41
CA GLY A 474 3.48 22.67 6.48
C GLY A 474 3.34 23.94 5.64
N ASN A 475 2.47 23.88 4.63
CA ASN A 475 2.18 25.01 3.76
C ASN A 475 0.74 25.45 3.99
N ARG A 476 0.57 26.52 4.78
CA ARG A 476 -0.74 27.07 5.12
C ARG A 476 -1.57 27.50 3.89
N SER A 477 -0.92 27.83 2.77
CA SER A 477 -1.60 28.19 1.52
C SER A 477 -2.07 26.97 0.71
N GLY A 478 -1.72 25.75 1.13
CA GLY A 478 -1.99 24.53 0.40
C GLY A 478 -0.89 24.15 -0.59
N ASP A 479 -0.69 22.85 -0.74
CA ASP A 479 0.17 22.27 -1.75
C ASP A 479 -0.66 21.74 -2.92
N SER A 480 -0.11 21.79 -4.13
CA SER A 480 -0.73 21.21 -5.31
C SER A 480 -0.87 19.70 -5.17
N VAL A 481 -2.08 19.17 -5.36
CA VAL A 481 -2.35 17.72 -5.36
C VAL A 481 -2.15 17.08 -6.74
N VAL A 482 -1.90 17.89 -7.77
CA VAL A 482 -1.77 17.44 -9.16
C VAL A 482 -0.58 16.47 -9.29
N PRO A 483 -0.80 15.22 -9.73
CA PRO A 483 0.28 14.30 -9.99
C PRO A 483 1.24 14.85 -11.05
N ARG A 484 2.55 14.80 -10.77
CA ARG A 484 3.62 15.28 -11.68
C ARG A 484 4.56 14.18 -12.21
N GLY A 485 4.46 12.96 -11.67
CA GLY A 485 5.26 11.81 -12.11
C GLY A 485 6.24 11.29 -11.05
N GLY A 486 7.35 10.69 -11.49
CA GLY A 486 8.36 10.05 -10.64
C GLY A 486 8.21 8.52 -10.53
N LEU A 487 8.85 7.90 -9.53
CA LEU A 487 8.85 6.44 -9.32
C LEU A 487 7.45 5.81 -9.14
N GLN A 488 6.46 6.60 -8.72
CA GLN A 488 5.07 6.14 -8.64
C GLN A 488 4.47 5.78 -10.00
N LEU A 489 4.89 6.45 -11.09
CA LEU A 489 4.47 6.06 -12.44
C LEU A 489 5.07 4.72 -12.83
N LEU A 490 6.32 4.46 -12.45
CA LEU A 490 6.93 3.14 -12.65
C LEU A 490 6.17 2.06 -11.87
N SER A 491 5.77 2.35 -10.63
CA SER A 491 4.96 1.43 -9.82
C SER A 491 3.62 1.09 -10.50
N SER A 492 2.95 2.09 -11.07
CA SER A 492 1.70 1.93 -11.81
C SER A 492 1.91 1.13 -13.10
N TYR A 493 2.97 1.47 -13.85
CA TYR A 493 3.37 0.74 -15.05
C TYR A 493 3.63 -0.74 -14.73
N LEU A 494 4.35 -1.09 -13.66
CA LEU A 494 4.60 -2.50 -13.33
C LEU A 494 3.31 -3.22 -12.89
N ALA A 495 2.45 -2.57 -12.11
CA ALA A 495 1.19 -3.14 -11.65
C ALA A 495 0.23 -3.49 -12.80
N GLU A 496 0.17 -2.67 -13.86
CA GLU A 496 -0.64 -2.95 -15.07
C GLU A 496 -0.22 -4.22 -15.82
N GLY A 497 1.01 -4.70 -15.60
CA GLY A 497 1.54 -5.91 -16.22
C GLY A 497 1.45 -7.14 -15.36
N LYS A 498 0.86 -7.05 -14.16
CA LYS A 498 0.85 -8.15 -13.21
C LYS A 498 0.12 -9.35 -13.81
N PRO A 499 0.76 -10.54 -13.86
CA PRO A 499 0.08 -11.76 -14.28
C PRO A 499 -1.11 -12.04 -13.36
N SER A 500 -2.26 -12.35 -13.95
CA SER A 500 -3.48 -12.70 -13.23
C SER A 500 -3.45 -14.14 -12.72
N ASP A 501 -2.79 -15.05 -13.45
CA ASP A 501 -2.62 -16.43 -13.04
C ASP A 501 -1.68 -16.52 -11.83
N ARG A 502 -2.21 -17.07 -10.73
CA ARG A 502 -1.52 -17.24 -9.45
C ARG A 502 -0.57 -18.43 -9.44
N SER A 503 -0.79 -19.42 -10.29
CA SER A 503 0.02 -20.65 -10.38
C SER A 503 1.45 -20.41 -10.87
N LEU A 504 1.72 -19.25 -11.48
CA LEU A 504 3.06 -18.86 -11.89
C LEU A 504 4.00 -18.78 -10.69
N ASP A 505 5.10 -19.52 -10.77
CA ASP A 505 6.15 -19.51 -9.76
C ASP A 505 6.87 -18.15 -9.69
N LEU A 506 7.58 -17.96 -8.58
CA LEU A 506 8.33 -16.74 -8.27
C LEU A 506 9.41 -16.41 -9.30
N GLY A 507 10.09 -17.41 -9.86
CA GLY A 507 11.15 -17.22 -10.86
C GLY A 507 10.57 -16.67 -12.17
N THR A 508 9.47 -17.27 -12.63
CA THR A 508 8.72 -16.81 -13.81
C THR A 508 8.22 -15.38 -13.62
N ARG A 509 7.66 -15.06 -12.45
CA ARG A 509 7.23 -13.68 -12.12
C ARG A 509 8.39 -12.69 -12.13
N LEU A 510 9.54 -13.07 -11.57
CA LEU A 510 10.74 -12.24 -11.58
C LEU A 510 11.21 -11.95 -13.01
N SER A 511 11.24 -12.98 -13.87
CA SER A 511 11.58 -12.81 -15.29
C SER A 511 10.58 -11.89 -16.01
N LEU A 512 9.28 -12.03 -15.76
CA LEU A 512 8.26 -11.15 -16.34
C LEU A 512 8.41 -9.70 -15.86
N LEU A 513 8.70 -9.49 -14.58
CA LEU A 513 8.96 -8.16 -14.01
C LEU A 513 10.18 -7.51 -14.66
N ALA A 514 11.28 -8.26 -14.82
CA ALA A 514 12.49 -7.78 -15.50
C ALA A 514 12.21 -7.47 -16.98
N ALA A 515 11.50 -8.35 -17.70
CA ALA A 515 11.14 -8.15 -19.10
C ALA A 515 10.31 -6.88 -19.35
N ARG A 516 9.46 -6.48 -18.40
CA ARG A 516 8.72 -5.20 -18.45
C ARG A 516 9.68 -4.00 -18.43
N LEU A 517 10.70 -4.05 -17.57
CA LEU A 517 11.72 -2.99 -17.51
C LEU A 517 12.63 -3.01 -18.74
N GLU A 518 12.98 -4.18 -19.28
CA GLU A 518 13.71 -4.29 -20.55
C GLU A 518 12.90 -3.70 -21.71
N SER A 519 11.60 -3.95 -21.75
CA SER A 519 10.69 -3.35 -22.73
C SER A 519 10.70 -1.83 -22.63
N LEU A 520 10.63 -1.28 -21.41
CA LEU A 520 10.73 0.16 -21.17
C LEU A 520 12.10 0.70 -21.64
N ALA A 521 13.18 -0.04 -21.40
CA ALA A 521 14.53 0.33 -21.82
C ALA A 521 14.74 0.29 -23.35
N ALA A 522 13.94 -0.48 -24.08
CA ALA A 522 14.00 -0.62 -25.52
C ALA A 522 13.13 0.39 -26.29
N LEU A 523 12.24 1.13 -25.60
CA LEU A 523 11.39 2.13 -26.25
C LEU A 523 12.22 3.30 -26.80
N SER A 524 11.81 3.81 -27.98
CA SER A 524 12.32 5.08 -28.48
C SER A 524 11.90 6.24 -27.56
N THR A 525 12.55 7.41 -27.70
CA THR A 525 12.16 8.63 -26.98
C THR A 525 10.67 8.96 -27.15
N GLN A 526 10.14 8.82 -28.37
CA GLN A 526 8.72 9.01 -28.64
C GLN A 526 7.85 7.97 -27.92
N GLY A 527 8.27 6.70 -27.89
CA GLY A 527 7.56 5.63 -27.18
C GLY A 527 7.54 5.86 -25.67
N LEU A 528 8.67 6.28 -25.08
CA LEU A 528 8.76 6.65 -23.67
C LEU A 528 7.87 7.84 -23.35
N GLN A 529 7.86 8.86 -24.21
CA GLN A 529 7.00 10.03 -24.02
C GLN A 529 5.51 9.67 -24.10
N ALA A 530 5.11 8.78 -25.01
CA ALA A 530 3.74 8.28 -25.08
C ALA A 530 3.36 7.46 -23.84
N CYS A 531 4.26 6.59 -23.36
CA CYS A 531 4.08 5.82 -22.12
C CYS A 531 3.93 6.74 -20.90
N PHE A 532 4.82 7.72 -20.76
CA PHE A 532 4.79 8.72 -19.70
C PHE A 532 3.47 9.51 -19.70
N ARG A 533 3.05 10.05 -20.85
CA ARG A 533 1.78 10.78 -20.99
C ARG A 533 0.60 9.91 -20.55
N SER A 534 0.50 8.69 -21.08
CA SER A 534 -0.62 7.80 -20.78
C SER A 534 -0.73 7.50 -19.28
N ASN A 535 0.40 7.18 -18.64
CA ASN A 535 0.43 6.89 -17.20
C ASN A 535 0.15 8.14 -16.34
N LEU A 536 0.73 9.29 -16.71
CA LEU A 536 0.52 10.54 -15.98
C LEU A 536 -0.94 11.01 -16.09
N THR A 537 -1.50 11.00 -17.30
CA THR A 537 -2.90 11.35 -17.55
C THR A 537 -3.84 10.43 -16.76
N ARG A 538 -3.59 9.12 -16.72
CA ARG A 538 -4.37 8.19 -15.89
C ARG A 538 -4.35 8.57 -14.41
N ARG A 539 -3.17 8.94 -13.87
CA ARG A 539 -3.02 9.36 -12.46
C ARG A 539 -3.72 10.71 -12.20
N GLN A 540 -3.61 11.66 -13.12
CA GLN A 540 -4.29 12.95 -13.02
C GLN A 540 -5.81 12.80 -13.09
N ALA A 541 -6.31 11.94 -13.98
CA ALA A 541 -7.74 11.62 -14.07
C ALA A 541 -8.26 10.94 -12.79
N LEU A 542 -7.51 9.99 -12.23
CA LEU A 542 -7.86 9.36 -10.95
C LEU A 542 -7.88 10.38 -9.79
N MET A 543 -6.92 11.31 -9.76
CA MET A 543 -6.93 12.37 -8.76
C MET A 543 -8.12 13.31 -8.94
N LEU A 544 -8.45 13.71 -10.19
CA LEU A 544 -9.63 14.53 -10.47
C LEU A 544 -10.91 13.82 -10.03
N GLN A 545 -11.04 12.53 -10.31
CA GLN A 545 -12.16 11.72 -9.82
C GLN A 545 -12.21 11.71 -8.29
N THR A 546 -11.08 11.47 -7.63
CA THR A 546 -10.98 11.49 -6.15
C THR A 546 -11.46 12.84 -5.58
N LEU A 547 -11.06 13.95 -6.19
CA LEU A 547 -11.47 15.28 -5.77
C LEU A 547 -12.97 15.53 -5.99
N ASN A 548 -13.52 15.06 -7.12
CA ASN A 548 -14.94 15.17 -7.41
C ASN A 548 -15.80 14.34 -6.45
N ASP A 549 -15.38 13.11 -6.16
CA ASP A 549 -16.04 12.24 -5.18
C ASP A 549 -16.02 12.93 -3.80
N ARG A 550 -14.89 13.54 -3.41
CA ARG A 550 -14.79 14.31 -2.17
C ARG A 550 -15.65 15.57 -2.16
N LEU A 551 -15.76 16.28 -3.28
CA LEU A 551 -16.67 17.43 -3.41
C LEU A 551 -18.12 16.98 -3.20
N GLN A 552 -18.51 15.85 -3.77
CA GLN A 552 -19.86 15.31 -3.58
C GLN A 552 -20.13 14.91 -2.13
N ASP A 553 -19.17 14.25 -1.47
CA ASP A 553 -19.38 13.63 -0.15
C ASP A 553 -19.13 14.58 1.03
N SER A 554 -18.29 15.61 0.84
CA SER A 554 -17.75 16.39 1.96
C SER A 554 -17.72 17.90 1.77
N ALA A 555 -18.07 18.44 0.59
CA ALA A 555 -18.07 19.88 0.38
C ALA A 555 -19.04 20.62 1.31
N VAL A 556 -20.15 19.99 1.68
CA VAL A 556 -21.16 20.59 2.58
C VAL A 556 -20.67 20.76 4.03
N LEU A 557 -19.52 20.18 4.38
CA LEU A 557 -19.00 20.21 5.74
C LEU A 557 -18.35 21.55 6.10
N ASP A 558 -17.65 22.19 5.16
CA ASP A 558 -16.91 23.43 5.40
C ASP A 558 -16.58 24.16 4.09
N GLU A 559 -16.71 25.49 4.08
CA GLU A 559 -16.49 26.32 2.88
C GLU A 559 -15.02 26.33 2.46
N SER A 560 -14.07 26.39 3.40
CA SER A 560 -12.65 26.40 3.07
C SER A 560 -12.19 25.06 2.48
N TRP A 561 -12.76 23.96 2.96
CA TRP A 561 -12.57 22.63 2.39
C TRP A 561 -13.13 22.52 0.97
N GLN A 562 -14.35 23.00 0.75
CA GLN A 562 -14.95 23.04 -0.58
C GLN A 562 -14.07 23.85 -1.56
N GLN A 563 -13.61 25.04 -1.17
CA GLN A 563 -12.75 25.88 -2.00
C GLN A 563 -11.40 25.22 -2.29
N TYR A 564 -10.79 24.57 -1.30
CA TYR A 564 -9.55 23.81 -1.47
C TYR A 564 -9.70 22.67 -2.49
N LEU A 565 -10.78 21.89 -2.40
CA LEU A 565 -11.07 20.82 -3.34
C LEU A 565 -11.38 21.36 -4.75
N GLN A 566 -12.17 22.44 -4.86
CA GLN A 566 -12.51 23.06 -6.14
C GLN A 566 -11.26 23.62 -6.84
N SER A 567 -10.38 24.31 -6.13
CA SER A 567 -9.13 24.85 -6.67
C SER A 567 -8.25 23.72 -7.19
N ASN A 568 -8.08 22.65 -6.40
CA ASN A 568 -7.26 21.52 -6.82
C ASN A 568 -7.88 20.73 -7.99
N ALA A 569 -9.21 20.62 -8.05
CA ALA A 569 -9.91 19.99 -9.17
C ALA A 569 -9.72 20.79 -10.47
N GLN A 570 -9.78 22.13 -10.38
CA GLN A 570 -9.48 23.03 -11.49
C GLN A 570 -8.02 22.88 -11.96
N ASP A 571 -7.06 22.82 -11.05
CA ASP A 571 -5.64 22.59 -11.38
C ASP A 571 -5.41 21.23 -12.06
N CYS A 572 -6.06 20.17 -11.55
CA CYS A 572 -6.04 18.84 -12.17
C CYS A 572 -6.62 18.86 -13.59
N MET A 573 -7.75 19.55 -13.80
CA MET A 573 -8.38 19.69 -15.10
C MET A 573 -7.50 20.50 -16.07
N ALA A 574 -6.87 21.58 -15.61
CA ALA A 574 -5.92 22.35 -16.39
C ALA A 574 -4.71 21.49 -16.80
N ALA A 575 -4.18 20.66 -15.90
CA ALA A 575 -3.08 19.75 -16.19
C ALA A 575 -3.45 18.68 -17.23
N LEU A 576 -4.68 18.16 -17.20
CA LEU A 576 -5.18 17.19 -18.19
C LEU A 576 -5.27 17.77 -19.61
N GLN A 577 -5.41 19.10 -19.73
CA GLN A 577 -5.44 19.80 -21.02
C GLN A 577 -4.04 20.14 -21.55
N GLN A 578 -2.99 19.97 -20.74
CA GLN A 578 -1.61 20.28 -21.11
C GLN A 578 -0.90 19.06 -21.71
N VAL A 579 -0.21 19.29 -22.82
CA VAL A 579 0.63 18.27 -23.46
C VAL A 579 1.98 18.21 -22.73
N THR A 580 2.16 17.20 -21.88
CA THR A 580 3.38 17.03 -21.08
C THR A 580 4.55 16.43 -21.86
N SER A 581 5.76 16.70 -21.40
CA SER A 581 7.03 16.24 -21.95
C SER A 581 7.85 15.53 -20.87
N LEU A 582 8.81 14.69 -21.30
CA LEU A 582 9.68 13.97 -20.35
C LEU A 582 10.50 14.94 -19.49
N SER A 583 10.89 16.09 -20.03
CA SER A 583 11.55 17.18 -19.31
C SER A 583 10.73 17.78 -18.17
N ASP A 584 9.41 17.55 -18.13
CA ASP A 584 8.52 18.06 -17.07
C ASP A 584 8.53 17.17 -15.82
N LEU A 585 9.23 16.03 -15.87
CA LEU A 585 9.39 15.15 -14.72
C LEU A 585 10.06 15.90 -13.54
N PRO A 586 9.56 15.73 -12.31
CA PRO A 586 10.19 16.34 -11.14
C PRO A 586 11.65 15.92 -11.00
N GLN A 587 12.49 16.84 -10.50
CA GLN A 587 13.92 16.60 -10.23
C GLN A 587 14.78 16.31 -11.48
N VAL A 588 14.23 16.45 -12.68
CA VAL A 588 15.02 16.53 -13.92
C VAL A 588 15.76 17.87 -13.96
N PRO A 589 17.07 17.89 -14.25
CA PRO A 589 17.80 19.15 -14.41
C PRO A 589 17.26 19.99 -15.58
N GLU A 590 17.12 21.31 -15.39
CA GLU A 590 16.53 22.22 -16.40
C GLU A 590 17.22 22.20 -17.77
N HIS A 591 18.50 21.85 -17.80
CA HIS A 591 19.29 21.77 -19.04
C HIS A 591 19.06 20.46 -19.82
N TRP A 592 18.29 19.51 -19.30
CA TRP A 592 18.02 18.24 -19.97
C TRP A 592 16.83 18.37 -20.92
N ASN A 593 17.04 17.97 -22.17
CA ASN A 593 15.95 17.80 -23.14
C ASN A 593 15.31 16.41 -23.03
N ASN A 594 14.21 16.18 -23.75
CA ASN A 594 13.48 14.90 -23.74
C ASN A 594 14.36 13.70 -24.12
N GLU A 595 15.31 13.87 -25.05
CA GLU A 595 16.21 12.79 -25.47
C GLU A 595 17.12 12.36 -24.32
N ARG A 596 17.72 13.34 -23.62
CA ARG A 596 18.58 13.07 -22.47
C ARG A 596 17.82 12.42 -21.31
N VAL A 597 16.58 12.86 -21.05
CA VAL A 597 15.72 12.23 -20.04
C VAL A 597 15.37 10.79 -20.45
N ALA A 598 15.03 10.57 -21.73
CA ALA A 598 14.75 9.23 -22.25
C ALA A 598 15.96 8.30 -22.14
N ASP A 599 17.17 8.77 -22.47
CA ASP A 599 18.42 8.01 -22.26
C ASP A 599 18.56 7.56 -20.80
N GLU A 600 18.29 8.46 -19.84
CA GLU A 600 18.42 8.16 -18.42
C GLU A 600 17.35 7.16 -17.94
N ILE A 601 16.11 7.28 -18.42
CA ILE A 601 15.05 6.30 -18.16
C ILE A 601 15.45 4.93 -18.71
N ARG A 602 15.94 4.86 -19.96
CA ARG A 602 16.40 3.60 -20.57
C ARG A 602 17.54 2.99 -19.78
N ARG A 603 18.51 3.81 -19.36
CA ARG A 603 19.65 3.41 -18.53
C ARG A 603 19.16 2.80 -17.21
N CYS A 604 18.31 3.51 -16.48
CA CYS A 604 17.75 3.05 -15.20
C CYS A 604 16.94 1.75 -15.36
N ALA A 605 16.05 1.68 -16.36
CA ALA A 605 15.22 0.50 -16.61
C ALA A 605 16.06 -0.73 -16.98
N LYS A 606 17.07 -0.56 -17.85
CA LYS A 606 18.00 -1.63 -18.23
C LYS A 606 18.76 -2.19 -17.04
N TYR A 607 19.39 -1.32 -16.25
CA TYR A 607 20.20 -1.80 -15.13
C TYR A 607 19.35 -2.35 -13.99
N PHE A 608 18.16 -1.80 -13.76
CA PHE A 608 17.25 -2.36 -12.77
C PHE A 608 16.71 -3.74 -13.18
N ALA A 609 16.40 -3.94 -14.47
CA ALA A 609 16.04 -5.27 -14.99
C ALA A 609 17.15 -6.30 -14.77
N ARG A 610 18.39 -5.95 -15.13
CA ARG A 610 19.56 -6.82 -14.91
C ARG A 610 19.78 -7.10 -13.42
N ALA A 611 19.60 -6.08 -12.59
CA ALA A 611 19.73 -6.22 -11.14
C ALA A 611 18.68 -7.16 -10.55
N LEU A 612 17.43 -7.09 -11.00
CA LEU A 612 16.37 -8.03 -10.59
C LEU A 612 16.71 -9.47 -10.96
N LEU A 613 17.24 -9.71 -12.17
CA LEU A 613 17.63 -11.05 -12.61
C LEU A 613 18.83 -11.60 -11.82
N ALA A 614 19.80 -10.75 -11.50
CA ALA A 614 20.98 -11.12 -10.71
C ALA A 614 20.68 -11.22 -9.19
N TRP A 615 19.58 -10.63 -8.73
CA TRP A 615 19.25 -10.48 -7.31
C TRP A 615 19.22 -11.78 -6.51
N PRO A 616 18.64 -12.90 -6.98
CA PRO A 616 18.69 -14.16 -6.24
C PRO A 616 20.12 -14.62 -5.94
N LYS A 617 21.03 -14.46 -6.91
CA LYS A 617 22.44 -14.83 -6.73
C LYS A 617 23.19 -13.84 -5.84
N MET A 618 22.90 -12.55 -5.94
CA MET A 618 23.45 -11.56 -5.00
C MET A 618 23.08 -11.88 -3.55
N ARG A 619 21.83 -12.27 -3.29
CA ARG A 619 21.38 -12.68 -1.96
C ARG A 619 22.06 -13.94 -1.45
N GLU A 620 22.19 -14.95 -2.30
CA GLU A 620 22.90 -16.19 -1.97
C GLU A 620 24.34 -15.89 -1.52
N LEU A 621 25.07 -15.09 -2.29
CA LEU A 621 26.45 -14.71 -1.98
C LEU A 621 26.53 -13.82 -0.73
N ALA A 622 25.64 -12.85 -0.58
CA ALA A 622 25.60 -12.00 0.60
C ALA A 622 25.30 -12.78 1.90
N SER A 623 24.55 -13.89 1.83
CA SER A 623 24.32 -14.75 3.00
C SER A 623 25.59 -15.46 3.51
N GLN A 624 26.63 -15.53 2.68
CA GLN A 624 27.93 -16.12 2.98
C GLN A 624 28.98 -15.05 3.35
N PHE A 625 28.61 -13.77 3.28
CA PHE A 625 29.50 -12.66 3.58
C PHE A 625 29.54 -12.41 5.09
N GLU A 626 30.74 -12.45 5.65
CA GLU A 626 31.00 -12.03 7.03
C GLU A 626 31.49 -10.57 7.04
N LEU A 627 30.81 -9.74 7.83
CA LEU A 627 31.08 -8.29 7.96
C LEU A 627 32.37 -8.00 8.72
#